data_AF-K4II09-F1
#
_entry.id   AF-K4II09-F1
#
_cell.length_a   1.000
_cell.length_b   1.000
_cell.length_c   1.000
_cell.angle_alpha   90.00
_cell.angle_beta   90.00
_cell.angle_gamma   90.00
#
_symmetry.space_group_name_H-M   'P 1'
#
loop_
_entity.id
_entity.type
_entity.pdbx_description
1 polymer ?
#
loop_
_entity_poly.entity_id
_entity_poly.type
_entity_poly.pdbx_seq_one_letter_code
_entity_poly.pdbx_strand_id
1 'polypeptide(L)'
;MPILTEQELQEIVNKETEAKTKIEERNLAIIELAEEKKNLKSQRSGFLASTVILAILFLALLFTVNFQPDLLNLNSGIQLEEGEQIVEISSIENYENRIIDLESQVSMSTSPLDLNEFYAVQLGAFKKFNVKLSSDDYSIVHNANFRDFNLFTLGVYQTEVEAEKLRQIVTKLDFQDAFVGYYKNGERVKSNY
;
A
#
# COMPACT_ATOMS: atom_id res chain seq x y z
N MET A 1 -55.66 2.66 -101.85
CA MET A 1 -55.01 2.70 -100.53
C MET A 1 -54.36 1.33 -100.34
N PRO A 2 -53.07 1.23 -99.99
CA PRO A 2 -52.49 -0.07 -99.67
C PRO A 2 -53.22 -0.62 -98.44
N ILE A 3 -53.81 -1.79 -98.61
CA ILE A 3 -54.62 -2.46 -97.59
C ILE A 3 -53.63 -3.35 -96.84
N LEU A 4 -53.40 -3.08 -95.55
CA LEU A 4 -52.52 -3.90 -94.73
C LEU A 4 -53.01 -5.34 -94.72
N THR A 5 -52.10 -6.28 -94.93
CA THR A 5 -52.39 -7.70 -94.80
C THR A 5 -52.60 -8.01 -93.32
N GLU A 6 -53.55 -8.88 -92.98
CA GLU A 6 -53.94 -9.17 -91.57
C GLU A 6 -52.73 -9.53 -90.68
N GLN A 7 -51.72 -10.17 -91.28
CA GLN A 7 -50.45 -10.52 -90.65
C GLN A 7 -49.57 -9.31 -90.31
N GLU A 8 -49.46 -8.32 -91.21
CA GLU A 8 -48.64 -7.11 -91.00
C GLU A 8 -49.28 -6.21 -89.93
N LEU A 9 -50.61 -6.15 -89.88
CA LEU A 9 -51.33 -5.44 -88.83
C LEU A 9 -51.07 -6.08 -87.46
N GLN A 10 -51.08 -7.40 -87.39
CA GLN A 10 -50.82 -8.13 -86.15
C GLN A 10 -49.37 -7.98 -85.68
N GLU A 11 -48.40 -7.94 -86.60
CA GLU A 11 -47.00 -7.69 -86.27
C GLU A 11 -46.78 -6.26 -85.72
N ILE A 12 -47.41 -5.26 -86.32
CA ILE A 12 -47.33 -3.86 -85.85
C ILE A 12 -47.95 -3.72 -84.45
N VAL A 13 -49.13 -4.33 -84.22
CA VAL A 13 -49.78 -4.34 -82.91
C VAL A 13 -48.91 -5.03 -81.87
N ASN A 14 -48.35 -6.20 -82.19
CA ASN A 14 -47.45 -6.91 -81.28
C ASN A 14 -46.23 -6.07 -80.94
N LYS A 15 -45.60 -5.44 -81.93
CA LYS A 15 -44.43 -4.56 -81.73
C LYS A 15 -44.75 -3.32 -80.91
N GLU A 16 -45.95 -2.75 -81.05
CA GLU A 16 -46.42 -1.64 -80.22
C GLU A 16 -46.64 -2.10 -78.77
N THR A 17 -47.24 -3.28 -78.57
CA THR A 17 -47.43 -3.84 -77.22
C THR A 17 -46.10 -4.18 -76.56
N GLU A 18 -45.15 -4.79 -77.28
CA GLU A 18 -43.80 -5.07 -76.77
C GLU A 18 -43.01 -3.80 -76.45
N ALA A 19 -43.16 -2.74 -77.26
CA ALA A 19 -42.55 -1.45 -76.97
C ALA A 19 -43.16 -0.81 -75.72
N LYS A 20 -44.49 -0.89 -75.55
CA LYS A 20 -45.18 -0.37 -74.35
C LYS A 20 -44.81 -1.14 -73.09
N THR A 21 -44.79 -2.47 -73.13
CA THR A 21 -44.38 -3.29 -71.99
C THR A 21 -42.93 -3.00 -71.60
N LYS A 22 -42.03 -2.89 -72.58
CA LYS A 22 -40.63 -2.53 -72.32
C LYS A 22 -40.48 -1.12 -71.73
N ILE A 23 -41.31 -0.16 -72.14
CA ILE A 23 -41.32 1.19 -71.55
C ILE A 23 -41.83 1.13 -70.10
N GLU A 24 -42.88 0.37 -69.83
CA GLU A 24 -43.40 0.18 -68.46
C GLU A 24 -42.37 -0.50 -67.55
N GLU A 25 -41.73 -1.58 -68.01
CA GLU A 25 -40.65 -2.26 -67.30
C GLU A 25 -39.49 -1.30 -66.98
N ARG A 26 -39.11 -0.45 -67.95
CA ARG A 26 -38.06 0.55 -67.76
C ARG A 26 -38.47 1.63 -66.77
N ASN A 27 -39.73 2.08 -66.80
CA ASN A 27 -40.24 3.05 -65.85
C ASN A 27 -40.30 2.47 -64.43
N LEU A 28 -40.72 1.22 -64.28
CA LEU A 28 -40.68 0.51 -63.00
C LEU A 28 -39.25 0.38 -62.46
N ALA A 29 -38.30 -0.01 -63.31
CA ALA A 29 -36.90 -0.09 -62.93
C ALA A 29 -36.32 1.27 -62.52
N ILE A 30 -36.73 2.37 -63.16
CA ILE A 30 -36.30 3.72 -62.77
C ILE A 30 -36.87 4.11 -61.40
N ILE A 31 -38.13 3.77 -61.12
CA ILE A 31 -38.76 4.03 -59.82
C ILE A 31 -38.07 3.23 -58.72
N GLU A 32 -37.81 1.95 -58.96
CA GLU A 32 -37.10 1.07 -58.02
C GLU A 32 -35.69 1.57 -57.73
N LEU A 33 -34.91 1.93 -58.76
CA LEU A 33 -33.58 2.51 -58.60
C LEU A 33 -33.60 3.87 -57.88
N ALA A 34 -34.63 4.69 -58.12
CA ALA A 34 -34.80 5.96 -57.44
C ALA A 34 -35.12 5.76 -55.95
N GLU A 35 -35.92 4.75 -55.62
CA GLU A 35 -36.26 4.36 -54.24
C GLU A 35 -35.05 3.77 -53.52
N GLU A 36 -34.30 2.88 -54.16
CA GLU A 36 -33.05 2.33 -53.64
C GLU A 36 -32.01 3.43 -53.37
N LYS A 37 -31.81 4.36 -54.32
CA LYS A 37 -30.89 5.49 -54.16
C LYS A 37 -31.33 6.42 -53.03
N LYS A 38 -32.63 6.65 -52.84
CA LYS A 38 -33.17 7.45 -51.73
C LYS A 38 -32.91 6.75 -50.39
N ASN A 39 -33.11 5.43 -50.33
CA ASN A 39 -32.84 4.64 -49.13
C ASN A 39 -31.35 4.64 -48.77
N LEU A 40 -30.47 4.42 -49.76
CA LEU A 40 -29.02 4.50 -49.59
C LEU A 40 -28.54 5.89 -49.17
N LYS A 41 -29.13 6.96 -49.72
CA LYS A 41 -28.80 8.35 -49.33
C LYS A 41 -29.20 8.62 -47.88
N SER A 42 -30.39 8.16 -47.47
CA SER A 42 -30.90 8.28 -46.09
C SER A 42 -30.04 7.49 -45.09
N GLN A 43 -29.67 6.26 -45.45
CA GLN A 43 -28.82 5.40 -44.66
C GLN A 43 -27.42 6.00 -44.47
N ARG A 44 -26.81 6.53 -45.54
CA ARG A 44 -25.50 7.21 -45.46
C ARG A 44 -25.53 8.44 -44.56
N SER A 45 -26.59 9.25 -44.60
CA SER A 45 -26.71 10.41 -43.69
C SER A 45 -26.87 9.99 -42.22
N GLY A 46 -27.57 8.89 -41.94
CA GLY A 46 -27.70 8.35 -40.58
C GLY A 46 -26.37 7.84 -40.02
N PHE A 47 -25.60 7.11 -40.84
CA PHE A 47 -24.27 6.66 -40.45
C PHE A 47 -23.30 7.82 -40.24
N LEU A 48 -23.32 8.84 -41.11
CA LEU A 48 -22.48 10.04 -40.93
C LEU A 48 -22.86 10.82 -39.67
N ALA A 49 -24.14 10.99 -39.37
CA ALA A 49 -24.57 11.64 -38.14
C ALA A 49 -24.13 10.83 -36.91
N SER A 50 -24.28 9.50 -36.95
CA SER A 50 -23.87 8.61 -35.86
C SER A 50 -22.36 8.64 -35.61
N THR A 51 -21.52 8.60 -36.65
CA THR A 51 -20.06 8.66 -36.49
C THR A 51 -19.60 10.01 -35.95
N VAL A 52 -20.23 11.11 -36.37
CA VAL A 52 -19.93 12.45 -35.84
C VAL A 52 -20.31 12.56 -34.37
N ILE A 53 -21.48 12.06 -33.98
CA ILE A 53 -21.91 12.04 -32.56
C ILE A 53 -20.97 11.19 -31.71
N LEU A 54 -20.57 10.02 -32.21
CA LEU A 54 -19.63 9.13 -31.52
C LEU A 54 -18.25 9.77 -31.36
N ALA A 55 -17.77 10.47 -32.40
CA ALA A 55 -16.51 11.20 -32.34
C ALA A 55 -16.56 12.33 -31.30
N ILE A 56 -17.67 13.09 -31.23
CA ILE A 56 -17.85 14.15 -30.23
C ILE A 56 -17.87 13.55 -28.81
N LEU A 57 -18.59 12.45 -28.60
CA LEU A 57 -18.60 11.73 -27.31
C LEU A 57 -17.20 11.24 -26.93
N PHE A 58 -16.44 10.71 -27.88
CA PHE A 58 -15.07 10.25 -27.65
C PHE A 58 -14.12 11.39 -27.30
N LEU A 59 -14.22 12.53 -27.99
CA LEU A 59 -13.47 13.73 -27.64
C LEU A 59 -13.86 14.28 -26.26
N ALA A 60 -15.16 14.29 -25.93
CA ALA A 60 -15.64 14.70 -24.62
C ALA A 60 -15.07 13.79 -23.51
N LEU A 61 -15.05 12.47 -23.74
CA LEU A 61 -14.44 11.51 -22.82
C LEU A 61 -12.95 11.78 -22.61
N LEU A 62 -12.18 11.94 -23.70
CA LEU A 62 -10.76 12.29 -23.61
C LEU A 62 -10.53 13.61 -22.88
N PHE A 63 -11.37 14.61 -23.13
CA PHE A 63 -11.30 15.90 -22.43
C PHE A 63 -11.58 15.74 -20.94
N THR A 64 -12.62 14.99 -20.55
CA THR A 64 -12.93 14.73 -19.13
C THR A 64 -11.79 14.02 -18.41
N VAL A 65 -11.13 13.04 -19.04
CA VAL A 65 -9.98 12.33 -18.45
C VAL A 65 -8.76 13.26 -18.28
N ASN A 66 -8.49 14.16 -19.23
CA ASN A 66 -7.30 15.01 -19.19
C ASN A 66 -7.46 16.29 -18.36
N PHE A 67 -8.65 16.89 -18.32
CA PHE A 67 -8.87 18.21 -17.70
C PHE A 67 -9.73 18.17 -16.43
N GLN A 68 -10.60 17.17 -16.25
CA GLN A 68 -11.51 17.06 -15.10
C GLN A 68 -11.62 15.62 -14.59
N PRO A 69 -10.51 15.03 -14.07
CA PRO A 69 -10.47 13.62 -13.67
C PRO A 69 -11.43 13.28 -12.50
N ASP A 70 -11.85 14.28 -11.71
CA ASP A 70 -12.76 14.11 -10.57
C ASP A 70 -14.22 13.81 -10.97
N LEU A 71 -14.68 14.23 -12.16
CA LEU A 71 -16.05 13.97 -12.62
C LEU A 71 -16.33 12.48 -12.87
N LEU A 72 -15.29 11.73 -13.24
CA LEU A 72 -15.38 10.30 -13.52
C LEU A 72 -14.99 9.44 -12.31
N ASN A 73 -14.72 10.06 -11.14
CA ASN A 73 -14.17 9.38 -9.96
C ASN A 73 -12.97 8.48 -10.28
N LEU A 74 -12.21 8.76 -11.35
CA LEU A 74 -11.03 7.99 -11.74
C LEU A 74 -9.89 8.15 -10.71
N ASN A 75 -9.98 9.20 -9.89
CA ASN A 75 -9.13 9.48 -8.74
C ASN A 75 -9.68 8.91 -7.43
N SER A 76 -10.69 8.03 -7.45
CA SER A 76 -10.95 7.20 -6.29
C SER A 76 -9.80 6.20 -6.17
N GLY A 77 -8.70 6.71 -5.60
CA GLY A 77 -7.70 5.90 -4.94
C GLY A 77 -8.44 4.89 -4.08
N ILE A 78 -7.88 3.69 -4.01
CA ILE A 78 -8.33 2.56 -3.20
C ILE A 78 -9.02 3.12 -1.95
N GLN A 79 -10.32 2.85 -1.78
CA GLN A 79 -11.00 3.16 -0.53
C GLN A 79 -10.34 2.26 0.52
N LEU A 80 -9.37 2.83 1.22
CA LEU A 80 -8.67 2.19 2.32
C LEU A 80 -9.69 2.07 3.45
N GLU A 81 -9.94 0.85 3.91
CA GLU A 81 -10.72 0.66 5.13
C GLU A 81 -9.98 1.27 6.32
N GLU A 82 -10.72 1.59 7.38
CA GLU A 82 -10.20 2.21 8.60
C GLU A 82 -9.03 1.37 9.17
N GLY A 83 -7.79 1.80 8.90
CA GLY A 83 -6.57 1.10 9.31
C GLY A 83 -5.55 0.86 8.20
N GLU A 84 -5.89 1.05 6.93
CA GLU A 84 -4.94 0.91 5.83
C GLU A 84 -4.39 2.28 5.37
N GLN A 85 -3.08 2.37 5.18
CA GLN A 85 -2.40 3.57 4.69
C GLN A 85 -1.54 3.19 3.48
N ILE A 86 -1.74 3.86 2.34
CA ILE A 86 -0.83 3.76 1.20
C ILE A 86 0.43 4.54 1.56
N VAL A 87 1.48 3.80 1.87
CA VAL A 87 2.81 4.35 2.16
C VAL A 87 3.59 4.38 0.86
N GLU A 88 3.98 5.57 0.41
CA GLU A 88 4.88 5.76 -0.72
C GLU A 88 6.22 5.05 -0.42
N ILE A 89 6.86 4.40 -1.39
CA ILE A 89 8.08 3.59 -1.15
C ILE A 89 9.21 4.44 -0.51
N SER A 90 9.26 5.74 -0.82
CA SER A 90 10.12 6.75 -0.20
C SER A 90 9.91 6.90 1.32
N SER A 91 8.68 6.66 1.79
CA SER A 91 8.31 6.72 3.20
C SER A 91 8.70 5.44 3.95
N ILE A 92 8.76 4.28 3.27
CA ILE A 92 9.25 3.02 3.85
C ILE A 92 10.72 3.16 4.26
N GLU A 93 11.56 3.70 3.38
CA GLU A 93 12.97 3.96 3.68
C GLU A 93 13.12 4.94 4.86
N ASN A 94 12.24 5.92 4.99
CA ASN A 94 12.21 6.83 6.14
C ASN A 94 11.86 6.09 7.45
N TYR A 95 10.86 5.20 7.40
CA TYR A 95 10.48 4.38 8.54
C TYR A 95 11.57 3.39 8.94
N GLU A 96 12.24 2.74 7.98
CA GLU A 96 13.38 1.87 8.28
C GLU A 96 14.53 2.63 8.92
N ASN A 97 14.90 3.80 8.39
CA ASN A 97 15.94 4.64 8.99
C ASN A 97 15.55 5.11 10.40
N ARG A 98 14.27 5.41 10.63
CA ARG A 98 13.76 5.80 11.94
C ARG A 98 13.67 4.62 12.90
N ILE A 99 13.38 3.41 12.42
CA ILE A 99 13.45 2.18 13.20
C ILE A 99 14.90 1.90 13.58
N ILE A 100 15.86 2.01 12.66
CA ILE A 100 17.30 1.86 12.95
C ILE A 100 17.76 2.90 13.97
N ASP A 101 17.33 4.15 13.83
CA ASP A 101 17.65 5.23 14.78
C ASP A 101 17.02 4.95 16.16
N LEU A 102 15.75 4.55 16.21
CA LEU A 102 15.07 4.16 17.44
C LEU A 102 15.68 2.91 18.09
N GLU A 103 16.04 1.90 17.31
CA GLU A 103 16.74 0.70 17.76
C GLU A 103 18.13 1.07 18.28
N SER A 104 18.84 2.01 17.65
CA SER A 104 20.12 2.50 18.16
C SER A 104 19.96 3.25 19.50
N GLN A 105 18.88 4.03 19.66
CA GLN A 105 18.54 4.71 20.91
C GLN A 105 18.05 3.74 22.00
N VAL A 106 17.34 2.67 21.64
CA VAL A 106 16.90 1.61 22.56
C VAL A 106 18.06 0.70 22.92
N SER A 107 19.02 0.44 22.02
CA SER A 107 20.29 -0.23 22.33
C SER A 107 21.16 0.61 23.28
N MET A 108 20.96 1.94 23.26
CA MET A 108 21.53 2.87 24.24
C MET A 108 20.83 2.80 25.61
N SER A 109 19.67 2.13 25.71
CA SER A 109 19.14 1.59 26.98
C SER A 109 19.90 0.30 27.29
N THR A 110 21.20 0.48 27.46
CA THR A 110 22.21 -0.55 27.69
C THR A 110 21.72 -1.59 28.67
N SER A 111 21.75 -2.84 28.24
CA SER A 111 21.83 -3.95 29.19
C SER A 111 23.01 -3.64 30.13
N PRO A 112 22.84 -3.66 31.46
CA PRO A 112 23.87 -3.24 32.41
C PRO A 112 25.23 -3.96 32.29
N LEU A 113 25.27 -5.00 31.47
CA LEU A 113 26.39 -5.89 31.22
C LEU A 113 27.41 -5.35 30.19
N ASP A 114 27.09 -4.30 29.42
CA ASP A 114 28.03 -3.70 28.44
C ASP A 114 28.89 -2.56 29.02
N LEU A 115 28.74 -2.25 30.31
CA LEU A 115 29.53 -1.21 30.96
C LEU A 115 30.89 -1.76 31.41
N ASN A 116 31.96 -1.24 30.82
CA ASN A 116 33.34 -1.56 31.22
C ASN A 116 33.63 -1.17 32.68
N GLU A 117 32.98 -0.13 33.19
CA GLU A 117 33.12 0.35 34.56
C GLU A 117 31.76 0.77 35.12
N PHE A 118 31.38 0.28 36.30
CA PHE A 118 30.10 0.59 36.92
C PHE A 118 30.13 0.43 38.45
N TYR A 119 29.15 1.04 39.12
CA TYR A 119 28.87 0.90 40.54
C TYR A 119 27.59 0.09 40.75
N ALA A 120 27.59 -0.78 41.74
CA ALA A 120 26.42 -1.60 42.05
C ALA A 120 26.30 -1.88 43.55
N VAL A 121 25.08 -2.02 44.06
CA VAL A 121 24.84 -2.23 45.49
C VAL A 121 24.76 -3.71 45.79
N GLN A 122 25.75 -4.25 46.49
CA GLN A 122 25.74 -5.65 46.89
C GLN A 122 24.98 -5.81 48.20
N LEU A 123 23.93 -6.63 48.19
CA LEU A 123 23.08 -6.91 49.35
C LEU A 123 23.73 -7.91 50.31
N GLY A 124 24.56 -8.80 49.77
CA GLY A 124 25.25 -9.81 50.56
C GLY A 124 25.83 -10.92 49.69
N ALA A 125 26.52 -11.84 50.37
CA ALA A 125 27.04 -13.08 49.79
C ALA A 125 26.59 -14.26 50.66
N PHE A 126 25.80 -15.17 50.11
CA PHE A 126 25.15 -16.23 50.88
C PHE A 126 25.53 -17.62 50.38
N LYS A 127 25.92 -18.52 51.29
CA LYS A 127 26.25 -19.92 50.94
C LYS A 127 25.04 -20.79 50.65
N LYS A 128 23.96 -20.61 51.43
CA LYS A 128 22.77 -21.48 51.40
C LYS A 128 21.57 -20.87 50.67
N PHE A 129 21.56 -19.56 50.51
CA PHE A 129 20.48 -18.84 49.85
C PHE A 129 20.77 -18.75 48.35
N ASN A 130 19.96 -19.44 47.54
CA ASN A 130 20.10 -19.56 46.08
C ASN A 130 18.75 -19.35 45.38
N VAL A 131 18.00 -18.33 45.80
CA VAL A 131 16.73 -17.98 45.16
C VAL A 131 17.00 -16.92 44.11
N LYS A 132 16.61 -17.16 42.86
CA LYS A 132 16.62 -16.12 41.83
C LYS A 132 15.63 -15.02 42.23
N LEU A 133 16.13 -13.80 42.47
CA LEU A 133 15.31 -12.65 42.85
C LEU A 133 14.66 -11.93 41.67
N SER A 134 15.04 -12.27 40.44
CA SER A 134 14.47 -11.71 39.22
C SER A 134 14.32 -12.80 38.14
N SER A 135 13.46 -12.54 37.15
CA SER A 135 13.34 -13.39 35.98
C SER A 135 14.55 -13.21 35.06
N ASP A 136 14.78 -14.20 34.19
CA ASP A 136 15.93 -14.19 33.26
C ASP A 136 15.88 -12.99 32.29
N ASP A 137 14.68 -12.47 32.01
CA ASP A 137 14.46 -11.33 31.10
C ASP A 137 14.59 -9.94 31.78
N TYR A 138 14.64 -9.88 33.13
CA TYR A 138 14.76 -8.62 33.87
C TYR A 138 15.92 -8.70 34.86
N SER A 139 17.14 -8.43 34.40
CA SER A 139 18.37 -8.55 35.19
C SER A 139 18.61 -7.37 36.16
N ILE A 140 17.62 -7.01 36.97
CA ILE A 140 17.76 -5.96 38.00
C ILE A 140 18.69 -6.45 39.13
N VAL A 141 18.75 -7.78 39.33
CA VAL A 141 19.63 -8.45 40.29
C VAL A 141 20.63 -9.33 39.54
N HIS A 142 21.92 -8.99 39.62
CA HIS A 142 22.97 -9.86 39.11
C HIS A 142 23.33 -10.90 40.17
N ASN A 143 23.17 -12.18 39.83
CA ASN A 143 23.55 -13.32 40.66
C ASN A 143 24.88 -13.88 40.14
N ALA A 144 25.95 -13.73 40.91
CA ALA A 144 27.27 -14.30 40.59
C ALA A 144 27.69 -15.32 41.64
N ASN A 145 28.41 -16.36 41.22
CA ASN A 145 29.00 -17.35 42.13
C ASN A 145 30.47 -17.01 42.37
N PHE A 146 30.86 -16.79 43.62
CA PHE A 146 32.26 -16.60 43.99
C PHE A 146 32.60 -17.46 45.21
N ARG A 147 33.55 -18.39 45.05
CA ARG A 147 34.08 -19.24 46.15
C ARG A 147 32.98 -19.87 47.02
N ASP A 148 31.98 -20.47 46.37
CA ASP A 148 30.80 -21.12 46.98
C ASP A 148 29.78 -20.18 47.66
N PHE A 149 29.83 -18.88 47.35
CA PHE A 149 28.81 -17.92 47.74
C PHE A 149 28.03 -17.41 46.54
N ASN A 150 26.71 -17.28 46.70
CA ASN A 150 25.84 -16.56 45.78
C ASN A 150 25.85 -15.08 46.15
N LEU A 151 26.31 -14.23 45.24
CA LEU A 151 26.35 -12.79 45.38
C LEU A 151 25.06 -12.20 44.84
N PHE A 152 24.43 -11.33 45.62
CA PHE A 152 23.23 -10.61 45.22
C PHE A 152 23.56 -9.14 45.09
N THR A 153 23.54 -8.65 43.86
CA THR A 153 23.84 -7.26 43.54
C THR A 153 22.62 -6.62 42.90
N LEU A 154 22.23 -5.45 43.39
CA LEU A 154 21.04 -4.71 42.97
C LEU A 154 21.45 -3.41 42.27
N GLY A 155 20.90 -3.20 41.07
CA GLY A 155 21.09 -2.00 40.28
C GLY A 155 22.52 -1.86 39.72
N VAL A 156 22.63 -1.08 38.64
CA VAL A 156 23.90 -0.73 38.01
C VAL A 156 23.88 0.75 37.70
N TYR A 157 24.91 1.45 38.14
CA TYR A 157 25.00 2.91 38.14
C TYR A 157 26.34 3.36 37.57
N GLN A 158 26.32 4.52 36.90
CA GLN A 158 27.54 5.13 36.38
C GLN A 158 28.32 5.86 37.48
N THR A 159 27.63 6.37 38.50
CA THR A 159 28.24 7.16 39.58
C THR A 159 28.08 6.51 40.95
N GLU A 160 29.07 6.68 41.82
CA GLU A 160 29.03 6.23 43.21
C GLU A 160 27.85 6.86 43.97
N VAL A 161 27.56 8.14 43.71
CA VAL A 161 26.49 8.89 44.38
C VAL A 161 25.11 8.29 44.14
N GLU A 162 24.85 7.78 42.94
CA GLU A 162 23.59 7.10 42.61
C GLU A 162 23.48 5.75 43.32
N ALA A 163 24.56 4.97 43.32
CA ALA A 163 24.61 3.70 44.03
C ALA A 163 24.45 3.89 45.55
N GLU A 164 25.04 4.94 46.12
CA GLU A 164 24.90 5.27 47.54
C GLU A 164 23.46 5.64 47.94
N LYS A 165 22.72 6.34 47.07
CA LYS A 165 21.29 6.59 47.29
C LYS A 165 20.50 5.29 47.37
N LEU A 166 20.77 4.33 46.49
CA LEU A 166 20.14 3.01 46.55
C LEU A 166 20.56 2.27 47.83
N ARG A 167 21.85 2.27 48.19
CA ARG A 167 22.36 1.66 49.42
C ARG A 167 21.58 2.14 50.64
N GLN A 168 21.40 3.45 50.79
CA GLN A 168 20.64 4.04 51.90
C GLN A 168 19.18 3.58 51.95
N ILE A 169 18.53 3.42 50.79
CA ILE A 169 17.15 2.91 50.72
C ILE A 169 17.14 1.45 51.16
N VAL A 170 18.08 0.64 50.67
CA VAL A 170 18.13 -0.80 50.95
C VAL A 170 18.52 -1.08 52.41
N THR A 171 19.39 -0.26 53.02
CA THR A 171 19.65 -0.29 54.47
C THR A 171 18.39 -0.02 55.28
N LYS A 172 17.50 0.89 54.84
CA LYS A 172 16.19 1.12 55.47
C LYS A 172 15.23 -0.06 55.32
N LEU A 173 15.47 -0.93 54.34
CA LEU A 173 14.75 -2.19 54.12
C LEU A 173 15.38 -3.37 54.87
N ASP A 174 16.22 -3.08 55.87
CA ASP A 174 16.88 -4.04 56.76
C ASP A 174 18.07 -4.82 56.19
N PHE A 175 18.58 -4.41 55.03
CA PHE A 175 19.87 -4.89 54.51
C PHE A 175 21.02 -4.06 55.08
N GLN A 176 21.32 -4.25 56.37
CA GLN A 176 22.31 -3.44 57.10
C GLN A 176 23.73 -3.57 56.53
N ASP A 177 24.08 -4.76 56.02
CA ASP A 177 25.40 -5.06 55.46
C ASP A 177 25.50 -4.76 53.95
N ALA A 178 24.55 -4.02 53.39
CA ALA A 178 24.60 -3.63 51.98
C ALA A 178 25.69 -2.59 51.73
N PHE A 179 26.51 -2.80 50.70
CA PHE A 179 27.62 -1.90 50.37
C PHE A 179 27.69 -1.61 48.86
N VAL A 180 28.36 -0.51 48.52
CA VAL A 180 28.60 -0.12 47.12
C VAL A 180 29.92 -0.75 46.66
N GLY A 181 29.84 -1.55 45.59
CA GLY A 181 30.99 -2.10 44.89
C GLY A 181 31.24 -1.36 43.58
N TYR A 182 32.50 -1.05 43.31
CA TYR A 182 32.97 -0.58 42.00
C TYR A 182 33.52 -1.76 41.21
N TYR A 183 33.01 -1.94 40.00
CA TYR A 183 33.31 -3.04 39.10
C TYR A 183 33.95 -2.51 37.83
N LYS A 184 34.96 -3.25 37.35
CA LYS A 184 35.63 -3.01 36.09
C LYS A 184 35.76 -4.32 35.34
N ASN A 185 35.32 -4.37 34.09
CA ASN A 185 35.29 -5.57 33.25
C ASN A 185 34.64 -6.78 33.96
N GLY A 186 33.58 -6.54 34.73
CA GLY A 186 32.87 -7.57 35.50
C GLY A 186 33.54 -7.99 36.82
N GLU A 187 34.74 -7.50 37.14
CA GLU A 187 35.43 -7.79 38.40
C GLU A 187 35.36 -6.62 39.38
N ARG A 188 35.16 -6.92 40.67
CA ARG A 188 35.11 -5.89 41.71
C ARG A 188 36.52 -5.38 42.04
N VAL A 189 36.75 -4.09 41.80
CA VAL A 189 38.06 -3.46 42.03
C VAL A 189 38.14 -2.78 43.41
N LYS A 190 37.04 -2.17 43.86
CA LYS A 190 36.98 -1.45 45.16
C LYS A 190 35.60 -1.60 45.79
N SER A 191 35.55 -1.58 47.12
CA SER A 191 34.29 -1.48 47.87
C SER A 191 34.47 -0.47 49.00
N ASN A 192 33.45 0.36 49.22
CA ASN A 192 33.36 1.20 50.41
C ASN A 192 32.44 0.49 51.40
N TYR A 193 32.98 0.16 52.58
CA TYR A 193 32.28 -0.48 53.70
C TYR A 193 31.77 0.59 54.67
#